data_AF-A0A818XXF1-F1
#
_entry.id   AF-A0A818XXF1-F1
#
_cell.length_a   1.000
_cell.length_b   1.000
_cell.length_c   1.000
_cell.angle_alpha   90.00
_cell.angle_beta   90.00
_cell.angle_gamma   90.00
#
_symmetry.space_group_name_H-M   'P 1'
#
loop_
_entity.id
_entity.type
_entity.pdbx_description
1 polymer ?
#
loop_
_entity_poly.entity_id
_entity_poly.type
_entity_poly.pdbx_seq_one_letter_code
_entity_poly.pdbx_strand_id
1 'polypeptide(L)'
;METSRGKPILEHQGYIYIINKKSNNNKIIWCCRNYRHNQCRSRLHTIDGEVVLTVGEHNHEPSHIPGEVIASRTKMNDAAKQTSHSTHDIVADCVSRLSDHAISTLPNLQHVKRTVQRIRQRHQNPLSLPMEHYPNIWKFLKGLKKEQCYVDAQIIQAEVGVRQARRREQIRRETRILNLLNEPTTTNFEKVMALAQNIALKDS
;
A
#
# COMPACT_ATOMS: atom_id res chain seq x y z
N MET A 1 -4.17 -17.35 6.22
CA MET A 1 -4.89 -16.05 6.36
C MET A 1 -4.03 -14.94 5.77
N GLU A 2 -4.53 -13.72 5.63
CA GLU A 2 -3.74 -12.56 5.18
C GLU A 2 -3.96 -11.34 6.06
N THR A 3 -2.99 -10.42 6.08
CA THR A 3 -3.14 -9.09 6.68
C THR A 3 -4.06 -8.21 5.83
N SER A 4 -4.48 -7.07 6.39
CA SER A 4 -5.21 -6.02 5.64
C SER A 4 -4.44 -5.44 4.44
N ARG A 5 -3.15 -5.75 4.29
CA ARG A 5 -2.30 -5.37 3.16
C ARG A 5 -2.01 -6.54 2.21
N GLY A 6 -2.76 -7.64 2.31
CA GLY A 6 -2.60 -8.83 1.46
C GLY A 6 -1.36 -9.68 1.74
N LYS A 7 -0.65 -9.42 2.85
CA LYS A 7 0.50 -10.25 3.22
C LYS A 7 0.02 -11.52 3.94
N PRO A 8 0.45 -12.72 3.52
CA PRO A 8 0.07 -13.96 4.19
C PRO A 8 0.57 -14.02 5.63
N ILE A 9 -0.30 -14.55 6.50
CA ILE A 9 -0.04 -14.80 7.91
C ILE A 9 -0.57 -16.18 8.31
N LEU A 10 0.02 -16.71 9.37
CA LEU A 10 -0.37 -17.96 9.99
C LEU A 10 -0.60 -17.72 11.49
N GLU A 11 -1.69 -18.26 12.03
CA GLU A 11 -1.91 -18.33 13.47
C GLU A 11 -1.58 -19.74 13.94
N HIS A 12 -0.85 -19.86 15.04
CA HIS A 12 -0.49 -21.12 15.66
C HIS A 12 -0.30 -20.91 17.17
N GLN A 13 -1.06 -21.64 17.99
CA GLN A 13 -1.00 -21.61 19.46
C GLN A 13 -1.18 -20.19 20.05
N GLY A 14 -2.06 -19.37 19.46
CA GLY A 14 -2.33 -18.00 19.92
C GLY A 14 -1.29 -16.97 19.46
N TYR A 15 -0.30 -17.39 18.67
CA TYR A 15 0.72 -16.50 18.12
C TYR A 15 0.54 -16.31 16.62
N ILE A 16 0.81 -15.09 16.16
CA ILE A 16 0.71 -14.74 14.74
C ILE A 16 2.11 -14.71 14.13
N TYR A 17 2.26 -15.43 13.03
CA TYR A 17 3.48 -15.51 12.26
C TYR A 17 3.31 -14.87 10.88
N ILE A 18 4.39 -14.22 10.40
CA ILE A 18 4.50 -13.62 9.07
C ILE A 18 5.57 -14.37 8.27
N ILE A 19 5.44 -14.40 6.94
CA ILE A 19 6.44 -15.08 6.09
C ILE A 19 7.80 -14.40 6.24
N ASN A 20 8.81 -15.20 6.57
CA ASN A 20 10.21 -14.80 6.58
C ASN A 20 10.90 -15.23 5.28
N LYS A 21 10.75 -16.51 4.89
CA LYS A 21 11.37 -17.07 3.68
C LYS A 21 10.50 -18.16 3.07
N LYS A 22 10.44 -18.23 1.74
CA LYS A 22 9.86 -19.35 0.98
C LYS A 22 11.00 -20.14 0.32
N SER A 23 10.85 -21.45 0.23
CA SER A 23 11.79 -22.36 -0.44
C SER A 23 11.04 -23.20 -1.49
N ASN A 24 11.79 -23.79 -2.42
CA ASN A 24 11.23 -24.46 -3.60
C ASN A 24 10.41 -25.72 -3.27
N ASN A 25 10.67 -26.40 -2.15
CA ASN A 25 9.96 -27.62 -1.75
C ASN A 25 8.70 -27.33 -0.91
N ASN A 26 7.91 -26.31 -1.28
CA ASN A 26 6.75 -25.83 -0.50
C ASN A 26 7.02 -25.52 0.98
N LYS A 27 8.30 -25.41 1.35
CA LYS A 27 8.72 -25.10 2.71
C LYS A 27 8.66 -23.59 2.92
N ILE A 28 7.87 -23.17 3.89
CA ILE A 28 7.77 -21.78 4.30
C ILE A 28 8.30 -21.65 5.72
N ILE A 29 9.25 -20.74 5.90
CA ILE A 29 9.77 -20.32 7.20
C ILE A 29 9.04 -19.05 7.57
N TRP A 30 8.35 -19.10 8.70
CA TRP A 30 7.61 -17.99 9.28
C TRP A 30 8.36 -17.45 10.51
N CYS A 31 8.25 -16.15 10.74
CA CYS A 31 8.74 -15.50 11.94
C CYS A 31 7.59 -14.91 12.74
N CYS A 32 7.72 -14.88 14.07
CA CYS A 32 6.74 -14.21 14.92
C CYS A 32 6.57 -12.75 14.44
N ARG A 33 5.32 -12.28 14.39
CA ARG A 33 4.99 -10.90 14.00
C ARG A 33 5.71 -9.87 14.86
N ASN A 34 5.99 -10.18 16.12
CA ASN A 34 6.70 -9.32 17.07
C ASN A 34 8.24 -9.41 16.96
N TYR A 35 8.78 -10.11 15.97
CA TYR A 35 10.24 -10.22 15.76
C TYR A 35 10.93 -8.85 15.69
N ARG A 36 10.31 -7.85 15.07
CA ARG A 36 10.90 -6.49 14.95
C ARG A 36 10.67 -5.61 16.18
N HIS A 37 9.55 -5.78 16.87
CA HIS A 37 9.17 -4.91 17.99
C HIS A 37 9.73 -5.41 19.33
N ASN A 38 9.62 -6.72 19.57
CA ASN A 38 10.04 -7.35 20.83
C ASN A 38 11.28 -8.21 20.65
N GLN A 39 11.94 -8.16 19.48
CA GLN A 39 13.06 -9.04 19.15
C GLN A 39 12.73 -10.54 19.27
N CYS A 40 11.45 -10.91 19.17
CA CYS A 40 10.97 -12.27 19.37
C CYS A 40 11.59 -13.24 18.35
N ARG A 41 12.33 -14.24 18.85
CA ARG A 41 13.10 -15.16 18.02
C ARG A 41 12.32 -16.39 17.58
N SER A 42 11.08 -16.57 18.03
CA SER A 42 10.25 -17.70 17.61
C SER A 42 10.08 -17.75 16.08
N ARG A 43 10.23 -18.95 15.54
CA ARG A 43 10.09 -19.31 14.13
C ARG A 43 9.20 -20.54 14.02
N LEU A 44 8.50 -20.62 12.91
CA LEU A 44 7.61 -21.74 12.59
C LEU A 44 7.88 -22.16 11.16
N HIS A 45 7.98 -23.45 10.89
CA HIS A 45 8.21 -23.99 9.55
C HIS A 45 7.01 -24.81 9.14
N THR A 46 6.50 -24.53 7.94
CA THR A 46 5.47 -25.34 7.32
C THR A 46 6.00 -26.00 6.05
N ILE A 47 5.53 -27.20 5.74
CA ILE A 47 5.78 -27.90 4.46
C ILE A 47 4.41 -28.37 3.98
N ASP A 48 4.08 -28.08 2.72
CA ASP A 48 2.78 -28.42 2.12
C ASP A 48 1.57 -27.93 2.93
N GLY A 49 1.74 -26.83 3.66
CA GLY A 49 0.70 -26.21 4.51
C GLY A 49 0.65 -26.72 5.94
N GLU A 50 1.30 -27.84 6.25
CA GLU A 50 1.33 -28.44 7.58
C GLU A 50 2.49 -27.91 8.42
N VAL A 51 2.27 -27.73 9.72
CA VAL A 51 3.31 -27.29 10.67
C VAL A 51 4.24 -28.46 10.97
N VAL A 52 5.51 -28.32 10.59
CA VAL A 52 6.53 -29.36 10.76
C VAL A 52 7.47 -29.07 11.92
N LEU A 53 7.75 -27.79 12.20
CA LEU A 53 8.70 -27.43 13.24
C LEU A 53 8.41 -26.04 13.83
N THR A 54 8.49 -25.93 15.15
CA THR A 54 8.53 -24.67 15.88
C THR A 54 9.90 -24.52 16.52
N VAL A 55 10.58 -23.38 16.32
CA VAL A 55 11.94 -23.12 16.81
C VAL A 55 11.96 -21.83 17.61
N GLY A 56 12.57 -21.87 18.80
CA GLY A 56 12.75 -20.70 19.65
C GLY A 56 11.49 -20.29 20.40
N GLU A 57 11.69 -19.67 21.55
CA GLU A 57 10.62 -19.29 22.47
C GLU A 57 10.07 -17.89 22.15
N HIS A 58 8.82 -17.68 22.53
CA HIS A 58 8.22 -16.34 22.56
C HIS A 58 8.62 -15.63 23.83
N ASN A 59 8.94 -14.34 23.71
CA ASN A 59 9.26 -13.46 24.83
C ASN A 59 8.17 -12.42 25.09
N HIS A 60 6.95 -12.74 24.70
CA HIS A 60 5.76 -11.91 24.86
C HIS A 60 4.54 -12.82 24.97
N GLU A 61 3.47 -12.28 25.53
CA GLU A 61 2.21 -13.00 25.64
C GLU A 61 1.59 -13.29 24.26
N PRO A 62 0.74 -14.34 24.16
CA PRO A 62 -0.08 -14.59 22.99
C PRO A 62 -0.90 -13.37 22.57
N SER A 63 -1.28 -13.32 21.29
CA SER A 63 -2.10 -12.19 20.82
C SER A 63 -3.50 -12.28 21.43
N HIS A 64 -3.93 -11.22 22.13
CA HIS A 64 -5.32 -11.10 22.60
C HIS A 64 -6.34 -10.96 21.46
N ILE A 65 -5.90 -10.78 20.22
CA ILE A 65 -6.78 -10.69 19.05
C ILE A 65 -6.91 -12.11 18.47
N PRO A 66 -8.09 -12.74 18.53
CA PRO A 66 -8.29 -14.06 17.97
C PRO A 66 -7.99 -14.10 16.47
N GLY A 67 -7.43 -15.21 15.99
CA GLY A 67 -7.21 -15.44 14.55
C GLY A 67 -8.49 -15.25 13.72
N GLU A 68 -9.65 -15.58 14.31
CA GLU A 68 -10.99 -15.39 13.74
C GLU A 68 -11.29 -13.93 13.39
N VAL A 69 -10.88 -12.97 14.22
CA VAL A 69 -11.07 -11.53 13.97
C VAL A 69 -10.26 -11.09 12.75
N ILE A 70 -9.04 -11.61 12.62
CA ILE A 70 -8.17 -11.29 11.48
C ILE A 70 -8.72 -11.93 10.21
N ALA A 71 -9.15 -13.18 10.28
CA ALA A 71 -9.78 -13.88 9.16
C ALA A 71 -11.07 -13.19 8.71
N SER A 72 -11.92 -12.79 9.65
CA SER A 72 -13.15 -12.03 9.39
C SER A 72 -12.86 -10.70 8.71
N ARG A 73 -11.81 -9.99 9.13
CA ARG A 73 -11.37 -8.76 8.45
C ARG A 73 -10.94 -8.99 7.01
N THR A 74 -10.23 -10.08 6.74
CA THR A 74 -9.79 -10.42 5.37
C THR A 74 -10.99 -10.78 4.51
N LYS A 75 -11.92 -11.60 5.02
CA LYS A 75 -13.19 -11.90 4.34
C LYS A 75 -14.00 -10.65 4.04
N MET A 76 -14.14 -9.73 4.99
CA MET A 76 -14.83 -8.44 4.77
C MET A 76 -14.17 -7.62 3.65
N ASN A 77 -12.83 -7.58 3.59
CA ASN A 77 -12.11 -6.86 2.54
C ASN A 77 -12.31 -7.50 1.16
N ASP A 78 -12.36 -8.84 1.09
CA ASP A 78 -12.57 -9.57 -0.16
C ASP A 78 -14.02 -9.46 -0.64
N ALA A 79 -14.99 -9.62 0.27
CA ALA A 79 -16.40 -9.36 0.00
C ALA A 79 -16.63 -7.91 -0.46
N ALA A 80 -15.90 -6.94 0.12
CA ALA A 80 -15.97 -5.55 -0.32
C ALA A 80 -15.54 -5.34 -1.77
N LYS A 81 -14.58 -6.12 -2.27
CA LYS A 81 -14.12 -6.04 -3.67
C LYS A 81 -15.05 -6.78 -4.63
N GLN A 82 -15.52 -7.97 -4.23
CA GLN A 82 -16.13 -8.94 -5.14
C GLN A 82 -17.67 -8.91 -5.13
N THR A 83 -18.30 -8.41 -4.07
CA THR A 83 -19.75 -8.55 -3.88
C THR A 83 -20.50 -7.22 -3.93
N SER A 84 -21.75 -7.29 -4.38
CA SER A 84 -22.69 -6.15 -4.49
C SER A 84 -23.56 -5.94 -3.24
N HIS A 85 -23.41 -6.75 -2.17
CA HIS A 85 -24.18 -6.64 -0.92
C HIS A 85 -24.07 -5.24 -0.29
N SER A 86 -24.95 -4.79 0.61
CA SER A 86 -24.70 -3.51 1.29
C SER A 86 -23.49 -3.61 2.24
N THR A 87 -22.85 -2.49 2.55
CA THR A 87 -21.75 -2.49 3.56
C THR A 87 -22.25 -2.97 4.92
N HIS A 88 -23.51 -2.67 5.23
CA HIS A 88 -24.15 -3.15 6.44
C HIS A 88 -24.23 -4.68 6.46
N ASP A 89 -24.66 -5.29 5.36
CA ASP A 89 -24.86 -6.74 5.28
C ASP A 89 -23.54 -7.51 5.33
N ILE A 90 -22.48 -7.00 4.68
CA ILE A 90 -21.14 -7.59 4.78
C ILE A 90 -20.67 -7.63 6.24
N VAL A 91 -20.83 -6.52 6.96
CA VAL A 91 -20.41 -6.41 8.35
C VAL A 91 -21.29 -7.29 9.25
N ALA A 92 -22.60 -7.32 9.02
CA ALA A 92 -23.54 -8.13 9.80
C ALA A 92 -23.29 -9.63 9.63
N ASP A 93 -23.12 -10.12 8.39
CA ASP A 93 -22.78 -11.53 8.11
C ASP A 93 -21.46 -11.92 8.79
N CYS A 94 -20.44 -11.07 8.68
CA CYS A 94 -19.14 -11.35 9.29
C CYS A 94 -19.19 -11.34 10.82
N VAL A 95 -19.98 -10.45 11.43
CA VAL A 95 -20.14 -10.41 12.91
C VAL A 95 -20.94 -11.61 13.41
N SER A 96 -21.97 -12.05 12.67
CA SER A 96 -22.82 -13.20 13.06
C SER A 96 -22.08 -14.54 13.13
N ARG A 97 -20.91 -14.64 12.49
CA ARG A 97 -20.08 -15.86 12.41
C ARG A 97 -18.91 -15.88 13.40
N LEU A 98 -18.78 -14.85 14.24
CA LEU A 98 -17.71 -14.73 15.22
C LEU A 98 -18.14 -15.30 16.57
N SER A 99 -17.18 -15.83 17.32
CA SER A 99 -17.37 -16.19 18.73
C SER A 99 -17.60 -14.95 19.60
N ASP A 100 -18.28 -15.10 20.74
CA ASP A 100 -18.57 -13.98 21.66
C ASP A 100 -17.30 -13.26 22.14
N HIS A 101 -16.22 -14.03 22.37
CA HIS A 101 -14.90 -13.48 22.69
C HIS A 101 -14.27 -12.71 21.52
N ALA A 102 -14.47 -13.16 20.28
CA ALA A 102 -14.01 -12.42 19.10
C ALA A 102 -14.79 -11.12 18.90
N ILE A 103 -16.10 -11.10 19.19
CA ILE A 103 -16.95 -9.91 19.08
C ILE A 103 -16.49 -8.82 20.06
N SER A 104 -16.15 -9.17 21.30
CA SER A 104 -15.70 -8.22 22.31
C SER A 104 -14.34 -7.57 21.99
N THR A 105 -13.52 -8.24 21.18
CA THR A 105 -12.20 -7.75 20.74
C THR A 105 -12.25 -7.04 19.38
N LEU A 106 -13.44 -6.87 18.78
CA LEU A 106 -13.58 -6.20 17.49
C LEU A 106 -13.20 -4.72 17.57
N PRO A 107 -12.52 -4.19 16.54
CA PRO A 107 -12.37 -2.76 16.40
C PRO A 107 -13.73 -2.10 16.14
N ASN A 108 -13.88 -0.84 16.54
CA ASN A 108 -15.10 -0.06 16.40
C ASN A 108 -15.76 -0.24 15.01
N LEU A 109 -17.01 -0.73 15.01
CA LEU A 109 -17.75 -1.12 13.80
C LEU A 109 -17.94 0.02 12.80
N GLN A 110 -18.01 1.29 13.26
CA GLN A 110 -18.10 2.44 12.35
C GLN A 110 -16.81 2.60 11.53
N HIS A 111 -15.65 2.35 12.14
CA HIS A 111 -14.37 2.37 11.42
C HIS A 111 -14.25 1.19 10.45
N VAL A 112 -14.80 0.03 10.79
CA VAL A 112 -14.87 -1.13 9.89
C VAL A 112 -15.74 -0.81 8.67
N LYS A 113 -16.97 -0.29 8.89
CA LYS A 113 -17.87 0.16 7.80
C LYS A 113 -17.20 1.18 6.87
N ARG A 114 -16.54 2.21 7.43
CA ARG A 114 -15.77 3.20 6.65
C ARG A 114 -14.61 2.59 5.85
N THR A 115 -14.03 1.49 6.33
CA THR A 115 -12.95 0.79 5.63
C THR A 115 -13.50 0.01 4.44
N VAL A 116 -14.59 -0.74 4.64
CA VAL A 116 -15.29 -1.49 3.58
C VAL A 116 -15.79 -0.54 2.47
N GLN A 117 -16.39 0.59 2.83
CA GLN A 117 -16.81 1.63 1.88
C GLN A 117 -15.65 2.17 1.04
N ARG A 118 -14.51 2.48 1.67
CA ARG A 118 -13.32 2.97 0.93
C ARG A 118 -12.77 1.93 -0.04
N ILE A 119 -12.73 0.67 0.35
CA ILE A 119 -12.29 -0.43 -0.52
C ILE A 119 -13.22 -0.54 -1.75
N ARG A 120 -14.53 -0.44 -1.53
CA ARG A 120 -15.54 -0.46 -2.60
C ARG A 120 -15.40 0.68 -3.58
N GLN A 121 -15.28 1.90 -3.08
CA GLN A 121 -15.09 3.09 -3.91
C GLN A 121 -13.83 2.95 -4.78
N ARG A 122 -12.73 2.44 -4.20
CA ARG A 122 -11.49 2.16 -4.94
C ARG A 122 -11.65 1.07 -6.02
N HIS A 123 -12.44 0.04 -5.75
CA HIS A 123 -12.64 -1.07 -6.68
C HIS A 123 -13.61 -0.73 -7.83
N GLN A 124 -14.70 -0.01 -7.52
CA GLN A 124 -15.72 0.38 -8.50
C GLN A 124 -15.31 1.56 -9.37
N ASN A 125 -14.41 2.43 -8.91
CA ASN A 125 -13.96 3.59 -9.66
C ASN A 125 -12.43 3.61 -9.83
N PRO A 126 -11.86 2.72 -10.68
CA PRO A 126 -10.42 2.65 -10.91
C PRO A 126 -9.84 3.89 -11.62
N LEU A 127 -10.70 4.74 -12.21
CA LEU A 127 -10.32 5.94 -12.98
C LEU A 127 -10.24 7.23 -12.15
N SER A 128 -10.66 7.23 -10.88
CA SER A 128 -10.23 8.28 -9.96
C SER A 128 -8.81 7.95 -9.52
N LEU A 129 -7.80 8.53 -10.20
CA LEU A 129 -6.40 8.42 -9.79
C LEU A 129 -6.32 8.63 -8.27
N PRO A 130 -5.88 7.62 -7.49
CA PRO A 130 -5.70 7.76 -6.07
C PRO A 130 -4.89 9.02 -5.79
N MET A 131 -5.26 9.79 -4.76
CA MET A 131 -4.43 10.87 -4.22
C MET A 131 -2.99 10.38 -3.86
N GLU A 132 -2.75 9.07 -3.87
CA GLU A 132 -1.45 8.37 -3.79
C GLU A 132 -0.54 8.56 -5.02
N HIS A 133 -1.09 8.79 -6.23
CA HIS A 133 -0.32 9.04 -7.46
C HIS A 133 -0.14 10.52 -7.77
N TYR A 134 -0.99 11.39 -7.23
CA TYR A 134 -0.67 12.81 -7.20
C TYR A 134 0.42 13.01 -6.15
N PRO A 135 1.59 13.55 -6.52
CA PRO A 135 2.57 13.91 -5.52
C PRO A 135 1.89 14.86 -4.54
N ASN A 136 1.88 14.53 -3.25
CA ASN A 136 1.46 15.49 -2.24
C ASN A 136 2.28 16.77 -2.41
N ILE A 137 1.77 17.91 -1.93
CA ILE A 137 2.40 19.22 -2.17
C ILE A 137 3.91 19.20 -1.87
N TRP A 138 4.34 18.45 -0.86
CA TRP A 138 5.75 18.28 -0.51
C TRP A 138 6.56 17.47 -1.53
N LYS A 139 6.01 16.36 -2.06
CA LYS A 139 6.64 15.58 -3.13
C LYS A 139 6.70 16.38 -4.43
N PHE A 140 5.67 17.19 -4.72
CA PHE A 140 5.63 18.10 -5.85
C PHE A 140 6.71 19.18 -5.72
N LEU A 141 6.77 19.88 -4.58
CA LEU A 141 7.79 20.89 -4.29
C LEU A 141 9.21 20.30 -4.33
N LYS A 142 9.40 19.06 -3.85
CA LYS A 142 10.69 18.36 -3.94
C LYS A 142 11.06 18.04 -5.38
N GLY A 143 10.09 17.63 -6.21
CA GLY A 143 10.26 17.45 -7.65
C GLY A 143 10.68 18.74 -8.34
N LEU A 144 9.98 19.86 -8.07
CA LEU A 144 10.30 21.17 -8.63
C LEU A 144 11.71 21.64 -8.25
N LYS A 145 12.10 21.51 -6.98
CA LYS A 145 13.45 21.86 -6.52
C LYS A 145 14.52 21.05 -7.25
N LYS A 146 14.28 19.75 -7.49
CA LYS A 146 15.21 18.88 -8.24
C LYS A 146 15.35 19.31 -9.70
N GLU A 147 14.24 19.64 -10.36
CA GLU A 147 14.28 20.16 -11.72
C GLU A 147 14.99 21.50 -11.79
N GLN A 148 14.73 22.42 -10.85
CA GLN A 148 15.39 23.72 -10.79
C GLN A 148 16.92 23.54 -10.69
N CYS A 149 17.40 22.73 -9.75
CA CYS A 149 18.85 22.47 -9.61
C CYS A 149 19.46 21.84 -10.88
N TYR A 150 18.73 20.97 -11.58
CA TYR A 150 19.20 20.37 -12.83
C TYR A 150 19.32 21.41 -13.94
N VAL A 151 18.34 22.30 -14.08
CA VAL A 151 18.35 23.39 -15.06
C VAL A 151 19.46 24.39 -14.74
N ASP A 152 19.63 24.78 -13.47
CA ASP A 152 20.69 25.68 -13.04
C ASP A 152 22.07 25.12 -13.40
N ALA A 153 22.30 23.81 -13.19
CA ALA A 153 23.53 23.14 -13.59
C ALA A 153 23.75 23.15 -15.12
N GLN A 154 22.70 23.00 -15.92
CA GLN A 154 22.79 23.10 -17.38
C GLN A 154 23.11 24.53 -17.84
N ILE A 155 22.55 25.54 -17.19
CA ILE A 155 22.84 26.96 -17.48
C ILE A 155 24.32 27.25 -17.21
N ILE A 156 24.82 26.88 -16.03
CA ILE A 156 26.23 27.06 -15.65
C ILE A 156 27.16 26.37 -16.67
N GLN A 157 26.83 25.15 -17.09
CA GLN A 157 27.63 24.44 -18.10
C GLN A 157 27.61 25.13 -19.45
N ALA A 158 26.46 25.67 -19.87
CA ALA A 158 26.35 26.44 -21.11
C ALA A 158 27.13 27.76 -21.06
N GLU A 159 27.12 28.45 -19.91
CA GLU A 159 27.90 29.68 -19.68
C GLU A 159 29.41 29.43 -19.76
N VAL A 160 29.88 28.26 -19.30
CA VAL A 160 31.28 27.81 -19.41
C VAL A 160 31.60 27.27 -20.83
N GLY A 161 30.65 27.36 -21.77
CA GLY A 161 30.81 26.96 -23.17
C GLY A 161 30.65 25.46 -23.42
N VAL A 162 30.27 24.67 -22.42
CA VAL A 162 30.00 23.23 -22.54
C VAL A 162 28.59 23.04 -23.09
N ARG A 163 28.47 22.78 -24.40
CA ARG A 163 27.19 22.43 -25.02
C ARG A 163 26.84 20.97 -24.80
N GLN A 164 25.82 20.70 -23.99
CA GLN A 164 25.25 19.36 -23.86
C GLN A 164 24.23 19.09 -24.95
N ALA A 165 24.34 17.94 -25.61
CA ALA A 165 23.33 17.47 -26.55
C ALA A 165 22.05 17.08 -25.79
N ARG A 166 20.94 17.79 -26.07
CA ARG A 166 19.63 17.46 -25.46
C ARG A 166 19.14 16.13 -26.00
N ARG A 167 18.74 15.22 -25.11
CA ARG A 167 18.13 13.94 -25.50
C ARG A 167 16.74 14.19 -26.12
N ARG A 168 16.37 13.40 -27.14
CA ARG A 168 15.07 13.52 -27.84
C ARG A 168 13.86 13.51 -26.89
N GLU A 169 13.92 12.73 -25.82
CA GLU A 169 12.88 12.67 -24.80
C GLU A 169 12.75 13.96 -23.98
N GLN A 170 13.86 14.64 -23.70
CA GLN A 170 13.86 15.92 -23.00
C GLN A 170 13.16 16.99 -23.85
N ILE A 171 13.51 17.06 -25.13
CA ILE A 171 12.89 17.98 -26.08
C ILE A 171 11.38 17.74 -26.17
N ARG A 172 10.95 16.49 -26.36
CA ARG A 172 9.51 16.12 -26.40
C ARG A 172 8.75 16.54 -25.14
N ARG A 173 9.38 16.41 -23.97
CA ARG A 173 8.78 16.81 -22.68
C ARG A 173 8.65 18.33 -22.56
N GLU A 174 9.70 19.07 -22.88
CA GLU A 174 9.69 20.54 -22.89
C GLU A 174 8.61 21.07 -23.83
N THR A 175 8.51 20.51 -25.04
CA THR A 175 7.44 20.86 -26.00
C THR A 175 6.05 20.57 -25.43
N ARG A 176 5.86 19.41 -24.76
CA ARG A 176 4.58 19.09 -24.13
C ARG A 176 4.20 20.08 -23.03
N ILE A 177 5.15 20.45 -22.17
CA ILE A 177 4.93 21.40 -21.07
C ILE A 177 4.59 22.80 -21.61
N LEU A 178 5.33 23.26 -22.62
CA LEU A 178 5.07 24.55 -23.27
C LEU A 178 3.68 24.61 -23.90
N ASN A 179 3.27 23.53 -24.58
CA ASN A 179 1.93 23.45 -25.16
C ASN A 179 0.85 23.50 -24.08
N LEU A 180 1.03 22.78 -22.96
CA LEU A 180 0.10 22.80 -21.82
C LEU A 180 -0.03 24.19 -21.15
N LEU A 181 1.07 24.95 -21.07
CA LEU A 181 1.06 26.29 -20.47
C LEU A 181 0.40 27.35 -21.36
N ASN A 182 0.51 27.15 -22.68
CA ASN A 182 0.03 28.06 -23.71
C ASN A 182 -1.41 27.77 -24.17
N GLU A 183 -2.07 26.73 -23.65
CA GLU A 183 -3.48 26.49 -23.94
C GLU A 183 -4.35 27.65 -23.39
N PRO A 184 -5.15 28.32 -24.24
CA PRO A 184 -5.82 29.58 -23.90
C PRO A 184 -7.02 29.41 -22.94
N THR A 185 -7.45 28.18 -22.66
CA THR A 185 -8.70 27.89 -21.93
C THR A 185 -8.51 27.23 -20.57
N THR A 186 -7.27 27.03 -20.10
CA THR A 186 -7.01 26.34 -18.82
C THR A 186 -6.83 27.30 -17.65
N THR A 187 -7.57 27.04 -16.57
CA THR A 187 -7.40 27.72 -15.28
C THR A 187 -6.04 27.42 -14.67
N ASN A 188 -5.54 28.28 -13.77
CA ASN A 188 -4.27 28.04 -13.05
C ASN A 188 -4.26 26.69 -12.33
N PHE A 189 -5.42 26.23 -11.84
CA PHE A 189 -5.56 24.93 -11.21
C PHE A 189 -5.31 23.78 -12.20
N GLU A 190 -5.92 23.82 -13.38
CA GLU A 190 -5.74 22.80 -14.43
C GLU A 190 -4.29 22.77 -14.93
N LYS A 191 -3.64 23.93 -15.06
CA LYS A 191 -2.21 24.02 -15.40
C LYS A 191 -1.34 23.33 -14.36
N VAL A 192 -1.58 23.59 -13.07
CA VAL A 192 -0.86 22.93 -11.97
C VAL A 192 -1.11 21.42 -11.95
N MET A 193 -2.34 20.98 -12.23
CA MET A 193 -2.67 19.56 -12.27
C MET A 193 -1.97 18.84 -13.43
N ALA A 194 -1.94 19.43 -14.63
CA ALA A 194 -1.24 18.88 -15.77
C ALA A 194 0.27 18.78 -15.53
N LEU A 195 0.86 19.79 -14.86
CA LEU A 195 2.27 19.76 -14.44
C LEU A 195 2.54 18.65 -13.41
N ALA A 196 1.66 18.45 -12.43
CA ALA A 196 1.79 17.40 -11.43
C ALA A 196 1.77 15.99 -12.05
N GLN A 197 0.91 15.76 -13.05
CA GLN A 197 0.88 14.48 -13.79
C GLN A 197 2.19 14.22 -14.54
N ASN A 198 2.81 15.25 -15.13
CA ASN A 198 4.11 15.14 -15.80
C ASN A 198 5.24 14.74 -14.83
N ILE A 199 5.24 15.31 -13.61
CA ILE A 199 6.25 14.99 -12.58
C ILE A 199 6.06 13.56 -12.05
N ALA A 200 4.81 13.13 -11.83
CA ALA A 200 4.51 11.79 -11.32
C ALA A 200 4.99 10.65 -12.25
N LEU A 201 4.89 10.85 -13.57
CA LEU A 201 5.36 9.90 -14.59
C LEU A 201 6.90 9.76 -14.66
N LYS A 202 7.66 10.64 -13.97
CA LYS A 202 9.13 10.57 -13.93
C LYS A 202 9.66 9.57 -12.89
N ASP A 203 8.83 9.21 -11.91
CA ASP A 203 9.17 8.32 -10.79
C ASP A 203 8.69 6.87 -10.98
N SER A 204 8.06 6.56 -12.13
CA SER A 204 7.54 5.21 -12.48
C SER A 204 8.47 4.52 -13.46
#